data_AF-A0A537IAH4-F1
#
_entry.id   AF-A0A537IAH4-F1
#
_cell.length_a   1.000
_cell.length_b   1.000
_cell.length_c   1.000
_cell.angle_alpha   90.00
_cell.angle_beta   90.00
_cell.angle_gamma   90.00
#
_symmetry.space_group_name_H-M   'P 1'
#
loop_
_entity.id
_entity.type
_entity.pdbx_description
1 polymer ?
#
loop_
_entity_poly.entity_id
_entity_poly.type
_entity_poly.pdbx_seq_one_letter_code
_entity_poly.pdbx_strand_id
1 'polypeptide(L)'
;MKIILSCFTVIFCLQLSAQTTTKKPVTDKLPGINCDNTVTNTLPADAPDRSPSECERQFDWKVRAAIRDAFRKTLSNFPVADWIISDTAVEKLEEVGKGTEKNFFSLSYDFKIDLAPQSLTYKNWYEKYQAQMEEMKNPKEDSYKKFADLMYRMNNSIHIRFLVRINNVSHSIYFMKGGQQVLPVPGAVYAVRGPKVSALTGGGEENAMDACLIVFGNQEPSLRAEPGGGSSFYLVNSFPKNVSHLTVQNISIRIECNNELLQIILKDTDFKGIAELISH
;
A
#
# COMPACT_ATOMS: atom_id res chain seq x y z
N MET A 1 -0.17 -5.84 88.93
CA MET A 1 -0.06 -7.24 88.45
C MET A 1 -0.88 -7.35 87.19
N LYS A 2 -0.23 -7.64 86.07
CA LYS A 2 -0.79 -7.66 84.71
C LYS A 2 -1.69 -8.88 84.51
N ILE A 3 -2.58 -8.80 83.49
CA ILE A 3 -3.01 -9.82 82.50
C ILE A 3 -4.54 -9.85 82.38
N ILE A 4 -5.22 -9.89 81.23
CA ILE A 4 -4.93 -9.69 79.79
C ILE A 4 -6.32 -9.40 79.18
N LEU A 5 -6.40 -8.43 78.27
CA LEU A 5 -7.55 -8.14 77.42
C LEU A 5 -7.57 -9.15 76.27
N SER A 6 -8.62 -9.96 76.12
CA SER A 6 -8.79 -10.86 74.98
C SER A 6 -9.57 -10.18 73.85
N CYS A 7 -8.83 -9.72 72.84
CA CYS A 7 -9.38 -9.35 71.53
C CYS A 7 -9.82 -10.63 70.79
N PHE A 8 -11.09 -10.71 70.42
CA PHE A 8 -11.57 -11.68 69.42
C PHE A 8 -11.32 -11.10 68.02
N THR A 9 -10.28 -11.61 67.36
CA THR A 9 -10.02 -11.36 65.94
C THR A 9 -10.87 -12.31 65.11
N VAL A 10 -11.81 -11.76 64.34
CA VAL A 10 -12.54 -12.50 63.30
C VAL A 10 -11.60 -12.70 62.11
N ILE A 11 -11.19 -13.95 61.88
CA ILE A 11 -10.40 -14.34 60.71
C ILE A 11 -11.37 -14.47 59.53
N PHE A 12 -11.37 -13.48 58.64
CA PHE A 12 -11.99 -13.59 57.32
C PHE A 12 -11.09 -14.46 56.43
N CYS A 13 -11.51 -15.71 56.21
CA CYS A 13 -10.91 -16.58 55.19
C CYS A 13 -11.29 -16.04 53.80
N LEU A 14 -10.43 -15.20 53.22
CA LEU A 14 -10.45 -14.90 51.78
C LEU A 14 -9.89 -16.11 51.03
N GLN A 15 -10.79 -16.93 50.49
CA GLN A 15 -10.43 -17.89 49.45
C GLN A 15 -9.96 -17.10 48.22
N LEU A 16 -8.64 -17.05 48.00
CA LEU A 16 -8.09 -16.72 46.68
C LEU A 16 -8.40 -17.90 45.74
N SER A 17 -9.57 -17.87 45.10
CA SER A 17 -9.69 -18.55 43.81
C SER A 17 -8.81 -17.78 42.84
N ALA A 18 -7.73 -18.41 42.37
CA ALA A 18 -6.96 -17.90 41.25
C ALA A 18 -7.89 -17.82 40.03
N GLN A 19 -8.51 -16.66 39.81
CA GLN A 19 -9.04 -16.31 38.51
C GLN A 19 -7.83 -16.21 37.59
N THR A 20 -7.63 -17.25 36.79
CA THR A 20 -6.90 -17.14 35.53
C THR A 20 -7.51 -15.96 34.80
N THR A 21 -6.82 -14.84 34.82
CA THR A 21 -7.09 -13.72 33.93
C THR A 21 -6.83 -14.23 32.52
N THR A 22 -7.88 -14.77 31.90
CA THR A 22 -7.97 -14.86 30.45
C THR A 22 -7.71 -13.45 29.95
N LYS A 23 -6.51 -13.21 29.41
CA LYS A 23 -6.21 -12.01 28.65
C LYS A 23 -7.37 -11.81 27.69
N LYS A 24 -8.14 -10.74 27.86
CA LYS A 24 -9.03 -10.27 26.80
C LYS A 24 -8.18 -10.19 25.53
N PRO A 25 -8.60 -10.79 24.41
CA PRO A 25 -7.92 -10.55 23.15
C PRO A 25 -7.89 -9.03 22.94
N VAL A 26 -6.70 -8.53 22.61
CA VAL A 26 -6.54 -7.17 22.11
C VAL A 26 -7.52 -7.04 20.95
N THR A 27 -8.49 -6.15 21.08
CA THR A 27 -9.54 -5.95 20.08
C THR A 27 -8.88 -5.55 18.76
N ASP A 28 -8.97 -6.45 17.78
CA ASP A 28 -8.57 -6.25 16.40
C ASP A 28 -9.19 -4.94 15.89
N LYS A 29 -8.36 -4.00 15.42
CA LYS A 29 -8.84 -2.71 14.90
C LYS A 29 -9.70 -2.82 13.63
N LEU A 30 -9.88 -4.02 13.08
CA LEU A 30 -10.94 -4.31 12.11
C LEU A 30 -12.15 -4.89 12.86
N PRO A 31 -13.14 -4.07 13.25
CA PRO A 31 -14.30 -4.56 13.96
C PRO A 31 -14.98 -5.73 13.22
N GLY A 32 -15.31 -6.78 13.98
CA GLY A 32 -16.19 -7.87 13.54
C GLY A 32 -15.57 -8.94 12.66
N ILE A 33 -14.27 -9.23 12.77
CA ILE A 33 -13.70 -10.49 12.24
C ILE A 33 -13.91 -11.57 13.32
N ASN A 34 -15.02 -12.31 13.22
CA ASN A 34 -15.28 -13.50 14.05
C ASN A 34 -15.39 -14.70 13.12
N CYS A 35 -14.31 -15.44 13.00
CA CYS A 35 -14.09 -16.44 11.96
C CYS A 35 -13.21 -17.58 12.49
N ASP A 36 -13.20 -18.68 11.74
CA ASP A 36 -12.29 -19.78 12.00
C ASP A 36 -10.88 -19.46 11.45
N ASN A 37 -9.88 -19.52 12.34
CA ASN A 37 -8.48 -19.37 11.95
C ASN A 37 -7.80 -20.70 11.60
N THR A 38 -8.55 -21.81 11.61
CA THR A 38 -8.05 -23.12 11.21
C THR A 38 -7.73 -23.12 9.72
N VAL A 39 -6.50 -23.51 9.41
CA VAL A 39 -6.04 -23.71 8.03
C VAL A 39 -6.45 -25.11 7.60
N THR A 40 -7.46 -25.20 6.73
CA THR A 40 -7.80 -26.44 6.03
C THR A 40 -7.15 -26.41 4.66
N ASN A 41 -5.94 -26.98 4.55
CA ASN A 41 -5.21 -26.97 3.28
C ASN A 41 -5.83 -27.96 2.29
N THR A 42 -6.40 -27.44 1.21
CA THR A 42 -6.96 -28.25 0.11
C THR A 42 -5.98 -28.46 -1.04
N LEU A 43 -4.82 -27.78 -0.98
CA LEU A 43 -3.75 -27.92 -1.95
C LEU A 43 -2.85 -29.13 -1.66
N PRO A 44 -2.13 -29.66 -2.67
CA PRO A 44 -1.14 -30.72 -2.47
C PRO A 44 -0.12 -30.40 -1.38
N ALA A 45 0.38 -31.44 -0.68
CA ALA A 45 1.25 -31.27 0.48
C ALA A 45 2.61 -30.60 0.13
N ASP A 46 3.07 -30.75 -1.11
CA ASP A 46 4.30 -30.19 -1.68
C ASP A 46 4.12 -28.82 -2.33
N ALA A 47 2.90 -28.31 -2.46
CA ALA A 47 2.64 -26.99 -3.02
C ALA A 47 3.39 -25.90 -2.22
N PRO A 48 3.98 -24.87 -2.86
CA PRO A 48 4.60 -23.76 -2.13
C PRO A 48 3.57 -22.93 -1.35
N ASP A 49 2.31 -22.99 -1.78
CA ASP A 49 1.17 -22.28 -1.21
C ASP A 49 0.25 -23.20 -0.40
N ARG A 50 -0.69 -22.58 0.31
CA ARG A 50 -1.76 -23.23 1.05
C ARG A 50 -3.07 -22.49 0.84
N SER A 51 -4.18 -23.17 1.10
CA SER A 51 -5.47 -22.48 1.23
C SER A 51 -5.43 -21.49 2.40
N PRO A 52 -5.99 -20.28 2.25
CA PRO A 52 -6.13 -19.33 3.34
C PRO A 52 -7.15 -19.82 4.38
N SER A 53 -6.98 -19.40 5.63
CA SER A 53 -8.03 -19.55 6.66
C SER A 53 -9.22 -18.64 6.34
N GLU A 54 -10.34 -18.86 7.01
CA GLU A 54 -11.49 -17.97 6.83
C GLU A 54 -11.19 -16.56 7.35
N CYS A 55 -10.41 -16.47 8.43
CA CYS A 55 -9.96 -15.18 8.95
C CYS A 55 -9.05 -14.41 7.98
N GLU A 56 -8.15 -15.10 7.28
CA GLU A 56 -7.30 -14.48 6.26
C GLU A 56 -8.12 -13.95 5.08
N ARG A 57 -9.11 -14.71 4.61
CA ARG A 57 -10.02 -14.25 3.54
C ARG A 57 -10.81 -13.01 3.96
N GLN A 58 -11.36 -13.01 5.18
CA GLN A 58 -12.12 -11.86 5.67
C GLN A 58 -11.22 -10.65 5.91
N PHE A 59 -10.00 -10.85 6.41
CA PHE A 59 -9.01 -9.80 6.58
C PHE A 59 -8.68 -9.15 5.23
N ASP A 60 -8.29 -9.95 4.23
CA ASP A 60 -7.98 -9.46 2.88
C ASP A 60 -9.16 -8.69 2.28
N TRP A 61 -10.36 -9.27 2.29
CA TRP A 61 -11.55 -8.65 1.73
C TRP A 61 -11.87 -7.32 2.40
N LYS A 62 -11.86 -7.26 3.74
CA LYS A 62 -12.17 -6.02 4.48
C LYS A 62 -11.15 -4.93 4.21
N VAL A 63 -9.85 -5.26 4.21
CA VAL A 63 -8.79 -4.28 3.97
C VAL A 63 -8.88 -3.76 2.54
N ARG A 64 -8.99 -4.63 1.53
CA ARG A 64 -9.13 -4.21 0.12
C ARG A 64 -10.40 -3.40 -0.11
N ALA A 65 -11.52 -3.79 0.48
CA ALA A 65 -12.77 -3.06 0.38
C ALA A 65 -12.66 -1.65 1.00
N ALA A 66 -12.05 -1.52 2.17
CA ALA A 66 -11.83 -0.22 2.82
C ALA A 66 -10.93 0.69 1.99
N ILE A 67 -9.83 0.17 1.43
CA ILE A 67 -8.96 0.95 0.54
C ILE A 67 -9.70 1.37 -0.73
N ARG A 68 -10.41 0.45 -1.39
CA ARG A 68 -11.22 0.76 -2.57
C ARG A 68 -12.25 1.84 -2.27
N ASP A 69 -12.91 1.75 -1.12
CA ASP A 69 -13.90 2.74 -0.68
C ASP A 69 -13.26 4.11 -0.43
N ALA A 70 -12.04 4.16 0.10
CA ALA A 70 -11.28 5.41 0.24
C ALA A 70 -10.94 6.06 -1.12
N PHE A 71 -10.76 5.27 -2.18
CA PHE A 71 -10.56 5.76 -3.55
C PHE A 71 -11.85 6.04 -4.31
N ARG A 72 -13.04 5.71 -3.78
CA ARG A 72 -14.31 5.75 -4.52
C ARG A 72 -14.58 7.10 -5.18
N LYS A 73 -14.38 8.19 -4.44
CA LYS A 73 -14.59 9.56 -4.95
C LYS A 73 -13.56 9.91 -6.02
N THR A 74 -12.28 9.61 -5.79
CA THR A 74 -11.22 9.74 -6.80
C THR A 74 -11.55 9.00 -8.10
N LEU A 75 -11.98 7.75 -8.02
CA LEU A 75 -12.34 6.95 -9.20
C LEU A 75 -13.52 7.56 -9.97
N SER A 76 -14.46 8.21 -9.28
CA SER A 76 -15.59 8.88 -9.94
C SER A 76 -15.21 10.14 -10.74
N ASN A 77 -14.00 10.70 -10.53
CA ASN A 77 -13.49 11.83 -11.31
C ASN A 77 -12.97 11.41 -12.70
N PHE A 78 -12.84 10.11 -12.97
CA PHE A 78 -12.35 9.58 -14.24
C PHE A 78 -13.53 9.03 -15.05
N PRO A 79 -14.15 9.85 -15.92
CA PRO A 79 -15.35 9.44 -16.65
C PRO A 79 -15.06 8.26 -17.58
N VAL A 80 -15.92 7.24 -17.54
CA VAL A 80 -15.77 6.00 -18.32
C VAL A 80 -15.73 6.19 -19.84
N ALA A 81 -16.19 7.34 -20.33
CA ALA A 81 -16.08 7.71 -21.75
C ALA A 81 -14.63 7.93 -22.18
N ASP A 82 -13.80 8.46 -21.27
CA ASP A 82 -12.42 8.88 -21.53
C ASP A 82 -11.39 8.02 -20.80
N TRP A 83 -11.80 7.26 -19.78
CA TRP A 83 -10.90 6.48 -18.94
C TRP A 83 -11.40 5.03 -18.76
N ILE A 84 -10.45 4.11 -18.71
CA ILE A 84 -10.65 2.69 -18.44
C ILE A 84 -10.06 2.40 -17.06
N ILE A 85 -10.90 2.00 -16.12
CA ILE A 85 -10.50 1.61 -14.77
C ILE A 85 -10.45 0.07 -14.72
N SER A 86 -9.30 -0.49 -14.39
CA SER A 86 -9.09 -1.95 -14.32
C SER A 86 -8.62 -2.38 -12.93
N ASP A 87 -8.84 -3.65 -12.60
CA ASP A 87 -8.25 -4.33 -11.44
C ASP A 87 -8.64 -3.71 -10.07
N THR A 88 -9.77 -3.01 -10.02
CA THR A 88 -10.33 -2.43 -8.78
C THR A 88 -11.26 -3.37 -8.02
N ALA A 89 -11.52 -4.55 -8.57
CA ALA A 89 -12.36 -5.56 -7.94
C ALA A 89 -11.63 -6.20 -6.74
N VAL A 90 -12.37 -6.42 -5.65
CA VAL A 90 -11.86 -7.22 -4.53
C VAL A 90 -12.09 -8.68 -4.88
N GLU A 91 -11.09 -9.30 -5.49
CA GLU A 91 -11.13 -10.72 -5.81
C GLU A 91 -11.05 -11.57 -4.54
N LYS A 92 -11.55 -12.80 -4.64
CA LYS A 92 -11.48 -13.74 -3.54
C LYS A 92 -10.04 -14.24 -3.41
N LEU A 93 -9.50 -14.19 -2.20
CA LEU A 93 -8.23 -14.81 -1.88
C LEU A 93 -8.36 -16.35 -1.90
N GLU A 94 -7.72 -16.99 -2.86
CA GLU A 94 -7.79 -18.45 -3.07
C GLU A 94 -6.58 -19.21 -2.50
N GLU A 95 -5.41 -18.58 -2.50
CA GLU A 95 -4.16 -19.17 -2.04
C GLU A 95 -3.25 -18.14 -1.35
N VAL A 96 -2.40 -18.62 -0.45
CA VAL A 96 -1.38 -17.83 0.24
C VAL A 96 -0.12 -18.66 0.44
N GLY A 97 1.04 -18.00 0.47
CA GLY A 97 2.31 -18.68 0.72
C GLY A 97 2.33 -19.43 2.05
N LYS A 98 2.97 -20.60 2.10
CA LYS A 98 3.19 -21.32 3.37
C LYS A 98 3.99 -20.48 4.37
N GLY A 99 3.65 -20.55 5.65
CA GLY A 99 4.32 -19.79 6.72
C GLY A 99 3.76 -18.38 6.92
N THR A 100 2.80 -17.95 6.10
CA THR A 100 2.06 -16.69 6.33
C THR A 100 1.24 -16.72 7.61
N GLU A 101 0.85 -17.90 8.11
CA GLU A 101 0.15 -18.06 9.39
C GLU A 101 1.04 -17.76 10.62
N LYS A 102 2.36 -17.63 10.41
CA LYS A 102 3.37 -17.39 11.46
C LYS A 102 3.93 -15.96 11.44
N ASN A 103 3.64 -15.20 10.39
CA ASN A 103 4.15 -13.86 10.16
C ASN A 103 2.98 -12.89 9.93
N PHE A 104 3.23 -11.59 9.99
CA PHE A 104 2.21 -10.61 9.62
C PHE A 104 1.69 -10.89 8.21
N PHE A 105 0.37 -10.90 8.09
CA PHE A 105 -0.29 -11.15 6.83
C PHE A 105 -0.09 -9.95 5.91
N SER A 106 0.71 -10.16 4.85
CA SER A 106 1.08 -9.13 3.89
C SER A 106 0.18 -9.19 2.67
N LEU A 107 -0.27 -8.03 2.21
CA LEU A 107 -1.07 -7.89 1.00
C LEU A 107 -0.35 -6.97 0.02
N SER A 108 -0.41 -7.32 -1.25
CA SER A 108 0.06 -6.46 -2.33
C SER A 108 -0.91 -6.57 -3.49
N TYR A 109 -1.33 -5.44 -4.02
CA TYR A 109 -2.15 -5.40 -5.23
C TYR A 109 -2.00 -4.08 -5.94
N ASP A 110 -2.17 -4.14 -7.25
CA ASP A 110 -2.19 -3.01 -8.14
C ASP A 110 -3.58 -2.81 -8.74
N PHE A 111 -3.84 -1.57 -9.11
CA PHE A 111 -4.95 -1.22 -9.99
C PHE A 111 -4.52 -0.05 -10.87
N LYS A 112 -5.19 0.11 -12.01
CA LYS A 112 -4.80 1.09 -13.02
C LYS A 112 -5.97 1.84 -13.61
N ILE A 113 -5.68 3.06 -14.05
CA ILE A 113 -6.60 3.93 -14.77
C ILE A 113 -5.87 4.39 -16.04
N ASP A 114 -6.37 3.97 -17.19
CA ASP A 114 -5.77 4.24 -18.49
C ASP A 114 -6.68 5.17 -19.30
N LEU A 115 -6.12 6.12 -20.03
CA LEU A 115 -6.91 6.87 -21.01
C LEU A 115 -7.44 5.91 -22.06
N ALA A 116 -8.74 6.01 -22.33
CA ALA A 116 -9.39 5.20 -23.34
C ALA A 116 -8.90 5.61 -24.74
N PRO A 117 -8.61 4.66 -25.66
CA PRO A 117 -8.08 4.97 -26.99
C PRO A 117 -8.96 5.92 -27.81
N GLN A 118 -10.27 5.93 -27.57
CA GLN A 118 -11.21 6.82 -28.24
C GLN A 118 -11.15 8.27 -27.75
N SER A 119 -10.60 8.53 -26.56
CA SER A 119 -10.55 9.87 -25.96
C SER A 119 -9.72 10.82 -26.82
N LEU A 120 -10.12 12.10 -26.85
CA LEU A 120 -9.40 13.12 -27.60
C LEU A 120 -7.96 13.27 -27.07
N THR A 121 -7.78 13.20 -25.75
CA THR A 121 -6.46 13.30 -25.10
C THR A 121 -5.54 12.17 -25.54
N TYR A 122 -6.03 10.92 -25.59
CA TYR A 122 -5.23 9.80 -26.08
C TYR A 122 -4.83 9.98 -27.54
N LYS A 123 -5.79 10.36 -28.41
CA LYS A 123 -5.53 10.60 -29.83
C LYS A 123 -4.47 11.68 -30.05
N ASN A 124 -4.55 12.79 -29.32
CA ASN A 124 -3.57 13.87 -29.40
C ASN A 124 -2.15 13.42 -28.99
N TRP A 125 -2.03 12.54 -27.99
CA TRP A 125 -0.74 11.93 -27.64
C TRP A 125 -0.25 10.98 -28.72
N TYR A 126 -1.15 10.15 -29.25
CA TYR A 126 -0.82 9.17 -30.28
C TYR A 126 -0.38 9.83 -31.59
N GLU A 127 -1.00 10.95 -31.99
CA GLU A 127 -0.57 11.74 -33.16
C GLU A 127 0.86 12.26 -32.99
N LYS A 128 1.20 12.79 -31.81
CA LYS A 128 2.59 13.22 -31.50
C LYS A 128 3.56 12.05 -31.54
N TYR A 129 3.15 10.90 -31.01
CA TYR A 129 3.94 9.66 -31.08
C TYR A 129 4.21 9.25 -32.53
N GLN A 130 3.18 9.23 -33.38
CA GLN A 130 3.34 8.89 -34.80
C GLN A 130 4.25 9.88 -35.53
N ALA A 131 4.09 11.18 -35.30
CA ALA A 131 4.96 12.20 -35.88
C ALA A 131 6.43 11.98 -35.48
N GLN A 132 6.69 11.67 -34.20
CA GLN A 132 8.05 11.39 -33.74
C GLN A 132 8.59 10.08 -34.31
N MET A 133 7.76 9.04 -34.49
CA MET A 133 8.17 7.78 -35.13
C MET A 133 8.55 7.97 -36.60
N GLU A 134 7.90 8.88 -37.33
CA GLU A 134 8.30 9.24 -38.68
C GLU A 134 9.67 9.93 -38.72
N GLU A 135 9.96 10.83 -37.76
CA GLU A 135 11.31 11.41 -37.62
C GLU A 135 12.38 10.34 -37.31
N MET A 136 12.02 9.30 -36.56
CA MET A 136 12.94 8.20 -36.22
C MET A 136 13.33 7.33 -37.41
N LYS A 137 12.64 7.42 -38.57
CA LYS A 137 13.06 6.73 -39.80
C LYS A 137 14.36 7.28 -40.37
N ASN A 138 14.65 8.56 -40.13
CA ASN A 138 15.90 9.24 -40.50
C ASN A 138 16.37 10.10 -39.31
N PRO A 139 16.91 9.46 -38.24
CA PRO A 139 17.13 10.13 -36.97
C PRO A 139 18.25 11.17 -37.05
N LYS A 140 18.01 12.32 -36.42
CA LYS A 140 19.02 13.33 -36.12
C LYS A 140 19.65 13.04 -34.76
N GLU A 141 20.73 13.74 -34.44
CA GLU A 141 21.47 13.57 -33.17
C GLU A 141 20.56 13.69 -31.93
N ASP A 142 19.53 14.56 -31.97
CA ASP A 142 18.60 14.80 -30.86
C ASP A 142 17.31 13.96 -30.91
N SER A 143 17.07 13.18 -31.98
CA SER A 143 15.81 12.45 -32.19
C SER A 143 15.53 11.44 -31.08
N TYR A 144 16.53 10.66 -30.66
CA TYR A 144 16.37 9.68 -29.57
C TYR A 144 16.00 10.34 -28.24
N LYS A 145 16.61 11.50 -27.93
CA LYS A 145 16.31 12.25 -26.70
C LYS A 145 14.88 12.80 -26.72
N LYS A 146 14.43 13.34 -27.85
CA LYS A 146 13.04 13.81 -28.03
C LYS A 146 12.04 12.68 -27.92
N PHE A 147 12.33 11.53 -28.53
CA PHE A 147 11.47 10.36 -28.44
C PHE A 147 11.36 9.84 -27.00
N ALA A 148 12.47 9.71 -26.27
CA ALA A 148 12.45 9.31 -24.87
C ALA A 148 11.65 10.28 -23.99
N ASP A 149 11.82 11.59 -24.19
CA ASP A 149 11.08 12.63 -23.46
C ASP A 149 9.58 12.65 -23.82
N LEU A 150 9.23 12.36 -25.07
CA LEU A 150 7.85 12.18 -25.51
C LEU A 150 7.22 10.97 -24.82
N MET A 151 7.87 9.81 -24.87
CA MET A 151 7.37 8.58 -24.25
C MET A 151 7.20 8.74 -22.74
N TYR A 152 8.16 9.38 -22.08
CA TYR A 152 8.05 9.73 -20.67
C TYR A 152 6.81 10.58 -20.37
N ARG A 153 6.61 11.69 -21.09
CA ARG A 153 5.46 12.58 -20.86
C ARG A 153 4.13 11.92 -21.22
N MET A 154 4.10 11.15 -22.29
CA MET A 154 2.93 10.38 -22.71
C MET A 154 2.54 9.38 -21.63
N ASN A 155 3.46 8.50 -21.21
CA ASN A 155 3.18 7.48 -20.20
C ASN A 155 2.66 8.08 -18.89
N ASN A 156 3.25 9.19 -18.44
CA ASN A 156 2.81 9.88 -17.23
C ASN A 156 1.44 10.58 -17.36
N SER A 157 0.96 10.79 -18.58
CA SER A 157 -0.31 11.50 -18.84
C SER A 157 -1.45 10.58 -19.23
N ILE A 158 -1.15 9.37 -19.71
CA ILE A 158 -2.16 8.43 -20.20
C ILE A 158 -2.36 7.23 -19.28
N HIS A 159 -1.43 7.00 -18.34
CA HIS A 159 -1.49 5.92 -17.36
C HIS A 159 -1.45 6.47 -15.94
N ILE A 160 -2.29 5.90 -15.08
CA ILE A 160 -2.21 6.03 -13.64
C ILE A 160 -2.10 4.62 -13.07
N ARG A 161 -1.02 4.33 -12.35
CA ARG A 161 -0.83 3.02 -11.70
C ARG A 161 -0.74 3.18 -10.21
N PHE A 162 -1.50 2.36 -9.50
CA PHE A 162 -1.50 2.28 -8.05
C PHE A 162 -0.88 0.96 -7.65
N LEU A 163 0.02 0.98 -6.67
CA LEU A 163 0.45 -0.21 -5.95
C LEU A 163 0.21 0.03 -4.47
N VAL A 164 -0.69 -0.77 -3.90
CA VAL A 164 -0.98 -0.78 -2.48
C VAL A 164 -0.31 -1.98 -1.84
N ARG A 165 0.42 -1.75 -0.75
CA ARG A 165 1.08 -2.78 0.04
C ARG A 165 0.68 -2.62 1.50
N ILE A 166 0.29 -3.71 2.13
CA ILE A 166 -0.14 -3.79 3.53
C ILE A 166 0.84 -4.68 4.28
N ASN A 167 1.24 -4.28 5.49
CA ASN A 167 2.15 -5.05 6.34
C ASN A 167 3.47 -5.43 5.67
N ASN A 168 3.99 -4.57 4.78
CA ASN A 168 5.23 -4.86 4.11
C ASN A 168 6.41 -4.61 5.06
N VAL A 169 7.33 -5.58 5.14
CA VAL A 169 8.48 -5.54 6.03
C VAL A 169 9.52 -4.54 5.52
N SER A 170 9.57 -4.29 4.21
CA SER A 170 10.45 -3.26 3.67
C SER A 170 9.85 -2.53 2.48
N HIS A 171 10.24 -1.27 2.33
CA HIS A 171 9.93 -0.45 1.18
C HIS A 171 11.22 0.18 0.67
N SER A 172 11.38 0.15 -0.64
CA SER A 172 12.40 0.96 -1.31
C SER A 172 11.81 1.63 -2.53
N ILE A 173 12.28 2.84 -2.78
CA ILE A 173 12.01 3.56 -4.02
C ILE A 173 13.26 4.34 -4.39
N TYR A 174 13.57 4.38 -5.68
CA TYR A 174 14.74 5.08 -6.19
C TYR A 174 14.31 6.21 -7.12
N PHE A 175 14.64 7.43 -6.70
CA PHE A 175 14.52 8.64 -7.48
C PHE A 175 15.80 8.79 -8.29
N MET A 176 15.73 8.55 -9.60
CA MET A 176 16.91 8.58 -10.47
C MET A 176 17.46 9.99 -10.63
N LYS A 177 16.64 11.01 -10.37
CA LYS A 177 17.01 12.43 -10.38
C LYS A 177 16.55 13.11 -9.11
N GLY A 178 17.20 14.22 -8.78
CA GLY A 178 16.71 15.15 -7.76
C GLY A 178 15.38 15.80 -8.14
N GLY A 179 14.84 16.63 -7.24
CA GLY A 179 13.56 17.31 -7.45
C GLY A 179 12.38 16.62 -6.77
N GLN A 180 12.65 15.68 -5.87
CA GLN A 180 11.64 15.13 -4.98
C GLN A 180 11.09 16.19 -4.02
N GLN A 181 9.79 16.10 -3.76
CA GLN A 181 9.03 17.00 -2.91
C GLN A 181 8.24 16.18 -1.88
N VAL A 182 8.39 16.53 -0.60
CA VAL A 182 7.53 16.00 0.46
C VAL A 182 6.15 16.65 0.34
N LEU A 183 5.10 15.84 0.38
CA LEU A 183 3.71 16.27 0.27
C LEU A 183 2.99 16.08 1.61
N PRO A 184 2.12 17.03 2.01
CA PRO A 184 1.22 16.80 3.13
C PRO A 184 0.07 15.88 2.68
N VAL A 185 -0.05 14.70 3.30
CA VAL A 185 -1.18 13.78 3.09
C VAL A 185 -1.82 13.46 4.45
N PRO A 186 -3.13 13.70 4.64
CA PRO A 186 -3.78 13.46 5.93
C PRO A 186 -3.60 12.02 6.42
N GLY A 187 -3.11 11.86 7.66
CA GLY A 187 -2.91 10.56 8.29
C GLY A 187 -1.67 9.78 7.83
N ALA A 188 -1.00 10.19 6.75
CA ALA A 188 0.27 9.60 6.35
C ALA A 188 1.39 10.07 7.28
N VAL A 189 2.31 9.17 7.62
CA VAL A 189 3.57 9.55 8.29
C VAL A 189 4.57 10.16 7.32
N TYR A 190 4.43 9.85 6.03
CA TYR A 190 5.27 10.42 4.99
C TYR A 190 4.61 10.31 3.63
N ALA A 191 4.77 11.34 2.82
CA ALA A 191 4.49 11.26 1.40
C ALA A 191 5.56 12.03 0.62
N VAL A 192 6.09 11.41 -0.43
CA VAL A 192 7.10 12.01 -1.30
C VAL A 192 6.71 11.79 -2.74
N ARG A 193 6.80 12.84 -3.55
CA ARG A 193 6.71 12.78 -5.00
C ARG A 193 8.07 13.04 -5.60
N GLY A 194 8.40 12.41 -6.72
CA GLY A 194 9.54 12.83 -7.53
C GLY A 194 9.37 12.52 -9.01
N PRO A 195 10.13 13.18 -9.87
CA PRO A 195 10.24 12.83 -11.28
C PRO A 195 11.18 11.64 -11.47
N LYS A 196 11.04 10.93 -12.59
CA LYS A 196 11.95 9.84 -13.02
C LYS A 196 12.28 8.84 -11.89
N VAL A 197 11.24 8.34 -11.27
CA VAL A 197 11.29 7.27 -10.27
C VAL A 197 11.35 5.93 -10.98
N SER A 198 12.19 5.02 -10.48
CA SER A 198 12.30 3.66 -11.02
C SER A 198 10.93 2.98 -11.07
N ALA A 199 10.47 2.56 -12.26
CA ALA A 199 9.16 1.94 -12.43
C ALA A 199 8.95 0.72 -11.51
N LEU A 200 7.70 0.40 -11.21
CA LEU A 200 7.34 -0.81 -10.46
C LEU A 200 7.95 -2.11 -11.03
N THR A 201 8.10 -2.17 -12.35
CA THR A 201 8.69 -3.31 -13.08
C THR A 201 10.22 -3.32 -13.08
N GLY A 202 10.87 -2.33 -12.46
CA GLY A 202 12.30 -2.08 -12.62
C GLY A 202 12.64 -1.44 -13.96
N GLY A 203 13.93 -1.37 -14.28
CA GLY A 203 14.47 -0.73 -15.48
C GLY A 203 15.29 0.54 -15.18
N GLY A 204 15.86 1.12 -16.23
CA GLY A 204 16.62 2.37 -16.17
C GLY A 204 15.74 3.61 -16.36
N GLU A 205 16.40 4.75 -16.59
CA GLU A 205 15.76 6.07 -16.76
C GLU A 205 14.73 6.10 -17.89
N GLU A 206 14.91 5.25 -18.91
CA GLU A 206 14.01 5.09 -20.05
C GLU A 206 12.63 4.58 -19.68
N ASN A 207 12.51 3.84 -18.58
CA ASN A 207 11.26 3.30 -18.07
C ASN A 207 10.72 4.08 -16.87
N ALA A 208 11.43 5.11 -16.42
CA ALA A 208 11.08 5.83 -15.21
C ALA A 208 9.79 6.64 -15.36
N MET A 209 9.04 6.78 -14.28
CA MET A 209 7.80 7.56 -14.23
C MET A 209 7.87 8.62 -13.13
N ASP A 210 7.05 9.66 -13.22
CA ASP A 210 6.70 10.43 -12.04
C ASP A 210 5.98 9.49 -11.07
N ALA A 211 6.37 9.50 -9.81
CA ALA A 211 5.68 8.71 -8.80
C ALA A 211 5.57 9.45 -7.47
N CYS A 212 4.48 9.16 -6.77
CA CYS A 212 4.29 9.51 -5.37
C CYS A 212 4.26 8.24 -4.54
N LEU A 213 5.03 8.21 -3.45
CA LEU A 213 4.95 7.20 -2.41
C LEU A 213 4.32 7.83 -1.18
N ILE A 214 3.27 7.21 -0.66
CA ILE A 214 2.56 7.59 0.56
C ILE A 214 2.67 6.43 1.55
N VAL A 215 3.08 6.70 2.78
CA VAL A 215 3.29 5.72 3.84
C VAL A 215 2.43 6.08 5.04
N PHE A 216 1.64 5.10 5.50
CA PHE A 216 0.89 5.10 6.74
C PHE A 216 1.50 4.05 7.67
N GLY A 217 1.67 4.37 8.94
CA GLY A 217 2.31 3.48 9.90
C GLY A 217 2.95 4.26 11.03
N ASN A 218 4.00 3.70 11.62
CA ASN A 218 4.64 4.27 12.80
C ASN A 218 6.07 4.78 12.55
N GLN A 219 6.58 4.65 11.32
CA GLN A 219 7.97 4.98 11.00
C GLN A 219 8.05 5.88 9.80
N GLU A 220 8.72 7.01 9.99
CA GLU A 220 9.06 7.89 8.89
C GLU A 220 10.28 7.33 8.14
N PRO A 221 10.20 7.25 6.82
CA PRO A 221 11.32 6.91 5.96
C PRO A 221 12.48 7.91 6.00
N SER A 222 13.73 7.42 5.87
CA SER A 222 14.90 8.28 5.61
C SER A 222 15.21 8.33 4.11
N LEU A 223 15.24 9.53 3.53
CA LEU A 223 15.75 9.75 2.18
C LEU A 223 17.27 9.86 2.20
N ARG A 224 17.96 9.08 1.37
CA ARG A 224 19.42 9.01 1.27
C ARG A 224 19.86 9.42 -0.12
N ALA A 225 20.89 10.25 -0.20
CA ALA A 225 21.52 10.55 -1.48
C ALA A 225 22.27 9.31 -1.99
N GLU A 226 22.18 9.05 -3.29
CA GLU A 226 22.86 7.92 -3.93
C GLU A 226 24.09 8.40 -4.71
N PRO A 227 25.16 7.59 -4.80
CA PRO A 227 26.27 7.85 -5.70
C PRO A 227 25.75 7.99 -7.14
N GLY A 228 25.95 9.15 -7.76
CA GLY A 228 25.42 9.47 -9.11
C GLY A 228 24.30 10.51 -9.14
N GLY A 229 23.92 11.10 -8.00
CA GLY A 229 23.06 12.29 -7.95
C GLY A 229 21.56 12.00 -7.86
N GLY A 230 21.16 10.73 -7.73
CA GLY A 230 19.81 10.32 -7.36
C GLY A 230 19.60 10.30 -5.84
N SER A 231 18.42 9.85 -5.43
CA SER A 231 18.15 9.55 -4.02
C SER A 231 17.36 8.26 -3.90
N SER A 232 17.65 7.48 -2.86
CA SER A 232 16.84 6.33 -2.51
C SER A 232 16.13 6.61 -1.21
N PHE A 233 14.97 6.00 -1.09
CA PHE A 233 14.39 5.78 0.21
C PHE A 233 14.43 4.28 0.50
N TYR A 234 14.79 3.94 1.75
CA TYR A 234 14.72 2.60 2.30
C TYR A 234 14.06 2.63 3.69
N LEU A 235 13.01 1.83 3.90
CA LEU A 235 12.36 1.59 5.18
C LEU A 235 12.34 0.10 5.45
N VAL A 236 12.71 -0.26 6.67
CA VAL A 236 12.48 -1.59 7.22
C VAL A 236 11.55 -1.41 8.40
N ASN A 237 10.35 -1.94 8.27
CA ASN A 237 9.36 -1.88 9.32
C ASN A 237 9.66 -2.93 10.38
N SER A 238 9.59 -2.53 11.64
CA SER A 238 9.61 -3.44 12.78
C SER A 238 8.19 -3.62 13.30
N PHE A 239 7.65 -4.84 13.23
CA PHE A 239 6.33 -5.14 13.75
C PHE A 239 6.37 -5.71 15.17
N PRO A 240 5.45 -5.30 16.07
CA PRO A 240 5.37 -5.85 17.42
C PRO A 240 5.03 -7.35 17.40
N LYS A 241 5.69 -8.15 18.23
CA LYS A 241 5.46 -9.62 18.27
C LYS A 241 4.18 -10.05 18.99
N ASN A 242 3.51 -9.12 19.68
CA ASN A 242 2.40 -9.40 20.59
C ASN A 242 1.02 -8.99 20.03
N VAL A 243 0.95 -8.57 18.78
CA VAL A 243 -0.33 -8.28 18.09
C VAL A 243 -0.69 -9.42 17.14
N SER A 244 -1.98 -9.53 16.81
CA SER A 244 -2.46 -10.52 15.85
C SER A 244 -1.78 -10.33 14.49
N HIS A 245 -1.41 -11.42 13.83
CA HIS A 245 -0.84 -11.38 12.49
C HIS A 245 -1.81 -10.82 11.43
N LEU A 246 -3.12 -10.85 11.72
CA LEU A 246 -4.20 -10.26 10.94
C LEU A 246 -4.52 -8.83 11.41
N THR A 247 -3.47 -8.05 11.66
CA THR A 247 -3.58 -6.65 12.03
C THR A 247 -2.85 -5.81 11.00
N VAL A 248 -3.46 -4.72 10.56
CA VAL A 248 -2.77 -3.75 9.69
C VAL A 248 -1.81 -2.91 10.56
N GLN A 249 -0.51 -3.00 10.28
CA GLN A 249 0.57 -2.27 10.95
C GLN A 249 1.11 -1.13 10.09
N ASN A 250 1.11 -1.30 8.77
CA ASN A 250 1.46 -0.26 7.83
C ASN A 250 0.72 -0.43 6.51
N ILE A 251 0.65 0.68 5.77
CA ILE A 251 0.15 0.72 4.40
C ILE A 251 1.10 1.62 3.62
N SER A 252 1.55 1.17 2.46
CA SER A 252 2.18 2.06 1.48
C SER A 252 1.39 2.07 0.19
N ILE A 253 1.22 3.26 -0.38
CA ILE A 253 0.57 3.47 -1.66
C ILE A 253 1.59 4.15 -2.56
N ARG A 254 1.93 3.50 -3.67
CA ARG A 254 2.69 4.12 -4.76
C ARG A 254 1.73 4.46 -5.89
N ILE A 255 1.81 5.69 -6.38
CA ILE A 255 0.96 6.23 -7.45
C ILE A 255 1.87 6.75 -8.55
N GLU A 256 1.86 6.14 -9.72
CA GLU A 256 2.63 6.57 -10.90
C GLU A 256 1.71 7.37 -11.83
N CYS A 257 1.98 8.67 -11.97
CA CYS A 257 1.30 9.59 -12.90
C CYS A 257 1.96 10.98 -12.83
N ASN A 258 1.61 11.86 -13.78
CA ASN A 258 2.01 13.26 -13.76
C ASN A 258 1.41 14.03 -12.55
N ASN A 259 1.90 15.25 -12.31
CA ASN A 259 1.44 16.08 -11.19
C ASN A 259 -0.05 16.41 -11.24
N GLU A 260 -0.58 16.71 -12.43
CA GLU A 260 -1.97 17.15 -12.59
C GLU A 260 -2.95 16.06 -12.15
N LEU A 261 -2.72 14.83 -12.60
CA LEU A 261 -3.49 13.65 -12.21
C LEU A 261 -3.30 13.33 -10.73
N LEU A 262 -2.07 13.45 -10.21
CA LEU A 262 -1.80 13.24 -8.79
C LEU A 262 -2.60 14.22 -7.91
N GLN A 263 -2.70 15.50 -8.28
CA GLN A 263 -3.46 16.46 -7.48
C GLN A 263 -4.96 16.11 -7.40
N ILE A 264 -5.54 15.57 -8.48
CA ILE A 264 -6.92 15.06 -8.48
C ILE A 264 -7.04 13.91 -7.47
N ILE A 265 -6.10 12.96 -7.51
CA ILE A 265 -6.09 11.80 -6.61
C ILE A 265 -5.91 12.21 -5.16
N LEU A 266 -4.97 13.14 -4.89
CA LEU A 266 -4.67 13.56 -3.52
C LEU A 266 -5.82 14.32 -2.87
N LYS A 267 -6.58 15.09 -3.67
CA LYS A 267 -7.69 15.90 -3.18
C LYS A 267 -8.91 15.07 -2.80
N ASP A 268 -9.23 14.03 -3.57
CA ASP A 268 -10.51 13.33 -3.46
C ASP A 268 -10.42 11.93 -2.82
N THR A 269 -9.22 11.45 -2.49
CA THR A 269 -9.03 10.19 -1.76
C THR A 269 -9.19 10.42 -0.25
N ASP A 270 -9.94 9.54 0.42
CA ASP A 270 -10.08 9.54 1.87
C ASP A 270 -8.88 8.87 2.57
N PHE A 271 -7.75 9.56 2.60
CA PHE A 271 -6.55 9.07 3.28
C PHE A 271 -6.70 8.94 4.80
N LYS A 272 -7.64 9.68 5.40
CA LYS A 272 -7.93 9.53 6.83
C LYS A 272 -8.56 8.16 7.10
N GLY A 273 -9.53 7.75 6.28
CA GLY A 273 -10.10 6.40 6.34
C GLY A 273 -9.06 5.30 6.15
N ILE A 274 -8.06 5.52 5.28
CA ILE A 274 -6.91 4.60 5.12
C ILE A 274 -6.06 4.56 6.41
N ALA A 275 -5.75 5.71 7.00
CA ALA A 275 -4.97 5.80 8.23
C ALA A 275 -5.67 5.12 9.43
N GLU A 276 -7.00 5.18 9.49
CA GLU A 276 -7.82 4.55 10.53
C GLU A 276 -7.74 3.01 10.52
N LEU A 277 -7.31 2.40 9.41
CA LEU A 277 -7.05 0.96 9.34
C LEU A 277 -5.83 0.56 10.19
N ILE A 278 -4.88 1.46 10.43
CA ILE A 278 -3.63 1.15 11.14
C ILE A 278 -3.90 0.88 12.62
N SER A 279 -3.41 -0.26 13.11
CA SER A 279 -3.35 -0.55 14.53
C SER A 279 -2.15 0.13 15.18
N HIS A 280 -2.42 0.77 16.32
CA HIS A 280 -1.45 1.41 17.21
C HIS A 280 -1.34 0.53 18.44
#